data_AF-A0A8H5YLI8-F1
#
_entry.id   AF-A0A8H5YLI8-F1
#
_cell.length_a   1.000
_cell.length_b   1.000
_cell.length_c   1.000
_cell.angle_alpha   90.00
_cell.angle_beta   90.00
_cell.angle_gamma   90.00
#
_symmetry.space_group_name_H-M   'P 1'
#
loop_
_entity.id
_entity.type
_entity.pdbx_description
1 polymer ?
#
loop_
_entity_poly.entity_id
_entity_poly.type
_entity_poly.pdbx_seq_one_letter_code
_entity_poly.pdbx_strand_id
1 'polypeptide(L)'
;MALEQVMESLKQRGLTQVSHNWLEYEADRVAWQKLFSENAIEAAEWPFTIPSKFDAPNKIAEGISPTYQKWRLDRGLRICYDSHPAPWQTPEVPSLDQRNHVWKNDPNYPREMVAPITGPFQIALPLWIDLYNLVFGEDDHLLEDINNEIIPPHLEISWNDDDEDCITLVVGFSRTTCVNPGSDGIEFSIRYLWQSVVDWAIEVYFGGTMSLATFLRVRKAVPVAHSICYHSSQGLTSSTSSAYAEVQSEQIYFIRKAHEKRTFLAECRAEVLEIVEKPLTEAKAELSRWVLCGGDYDERLQAAREIWVSSTTDERTIQEALIWAFGTHSIDAAITDGNLSAESHSAENKEFRIKVYHGGKDNMTGLVESGGGKGMVIVVSEYSDFTLRCKDREFKLHQMIVCPQLPVISAALNGSFKETTSKIITVNEFNVRIVQ
;
A
#
# COMPACT_ATOMS: atom_id res chain seq x y z
N MET A 1 15.62 -17.83 -3.77
CA MET A 1 15.59 -18.62 -5.02
C MET A 1 14.54 -19.74 -5.00
N ALA A 2 14.38 -20.49 -3.90
CA ALA A 2 13.34 -21.54 -3.79
C ALA A 2 11.91 -20.97 -3.72
N LEU A 3 11.69 -19.98 -2.85
CA LEU A 3 10.40 -19.28 -2.72
C LEU A 3 9.90 -18.71 -4.07
N GLU A 4 10.77 -18.01 -4.80
CA GLU A 4 10.48 -17.49 -6.15
C GLU A 4 10.04 -18.59 -7.13
N GLN A 5 10.72 -19.74 -7.11
CA GLN A 5 10.38 -20.86 -7.98
C GLN A 5 9.00 -21.46 -7.65
N VAL A 6 8.67 -21.57 -6.36
CA VAL A 6 7.35 -22.04 -5.92
C VAL A 6 6.28 -21.06 -6.39
N MET A 7 6.48 -19.75 -6.21
CA MET A 7 5.53 -18.72 -6.62
C MET A 7 5.31 -18.68 -8.15
N GLU A 8 6.38 -18.86 -8.95
CA GLU A 8 6.25 -18.96 -10.42
C GLU A 8 5.50 -20.23 -10.83
N SER A 9 5.71 -21.36 -10.14
CA SER A 9 4.95 -22.59 -10.37
C SER A 9 3.46 -22.42 -10.03
N LEU A 10 3.14 -21.72 -8.94
CA LEU A 10 1.76 -21.39 -8.57
C LEU A 10 1.07 -20.53 -9.64
N LYS A 11 1.80 -19.53 -10.18
CA LYS A 11 1.32 -18.71 -11.30
C LYS A 11 1.05 -19.54 -12.54
N GLN A 12 1.96 -20.44 -12.93
CA GLN A 12 1.76 -21.34 -14.08
C GLN A 12 0.54 -22.25 -13.91
N ARG A 13 0.18 -22.58 -12.66
CA ARG A 13 -1.01 -23.34 -12.30
C ARG A 13 -2.29 -22.49 -12.22
N GLY A 14 -2.20 -21.18 -12.49
CA GLY A 14 -3.32 -20.26 -12.43
C GLY A 14 -3.82 -19.93 -11.02
N LEU A 15 -3.04 -20.27 -9.98
CA LEU A 15 -3.45 -19.98 -8.59
C LEU A 15 -3.22 -18.50 -8.29
N THR A 16 -4.29 -17.82 -7.88
CA THR A 16 -4.31 -16.38 -7.56
C THR A 16 -4.15 -16.10 -6.07
N GLN A 17 -4.33 -17.12 -5.24
CA GLN A 17 -4.10 -17.13 -3.80
C GLN A 17 -3.41 -18.44 -3.39
N VAL A 18 -2.73 -18.38 -2.24
CA VAL A 18 -2.11 -19.55 -1.62
C VAL A 18 -2.12 -19.38 -0.11
N SER A 19 -2.23 -20.49 0.62
CA SER A 19 -2.08 -20.55 2.06
C SER A 19 -0.69 -20.06 2.47
N HIS A 20 -0.62 -19.17 3.48
CA HIS A 20 0.65 -18.69 4.02
C HIS A 20 1.53 -19.85 4.48
N ASN A 21 0.99 -20.71 5.33
CA ASN A 21 1.73 -21.84 5.92
C ASN A 21 2.18 -22.87 4.87
N TRP A 22 1.35 -23.13 3.85
CA TRP A 22 1.74 -24.04 2.77
C TRP A 22 2.89 -23.47 1.94
N LEU A 23 2.84 -22.17 1.62
CA LEU A 23 3.87 -21.53 0.79
C LEU A 23 5.24 -21.59 1.45
N GLU A 24 5.32 -21.22 2.74
CA GLU A 24 6.56 -21.26 3.50
C GLU A 24 7.11 -22.70 3.57
N TYR A 25 6.25 -23.67 3.93
CA TYR A 25 6.64 -25.08 3.96
C TYR A 25 7.16 -25.60 2.63
N GLU A 26 6.47 -25.29 1.53
CA GLU A 26 6.86 -25.77 0.20
C GLU A 26 8.15 -25.09 -0.29
N ALA A 27 8.34 -23.81 0.03
CA ALA A 27 9.57 -23.10 -0.26
C ALA A 27 10.76 -23.70 0.47
N ASP A 28 10.61 -24.03 1.76
CA ASP A 28 11.64 -24.69 2.55
C ASP A 28 11.95 -26.10 2.04
N ARG A 29 10.91 -26.87 1.70
CA ARG A 29 11.07 -28.21 1.09
C ARG A 29 11.87 -28.15 -0.20
N VAL A 30 11.58 -27.18 -1.07
CA VAL A 30 12.32 -26.96 -2.33
C VAL A 30 13.75 -26.49 -2.06
N ALA A 31 13.97 -25.61 -1.08
CA ALA A 31 15.31 -25.18 -0.68
C ALA A 31 16.17 -26.36 -0.18
N TRP A 32 15.60 -27.24 0.64
CA TRP A 32 16.25 -28.45 1.12
C TRP A 32 16.65 -29.38 -0.02
N GLN A 33 15.72 -29.68 -0.93
CA GLN A 33 16.01 -30.53 -2.09
C GLN A 33 17.18 -29.99 -2.92
N LYS A 34 17.23 -28.67 -3.13
CA LYS A 34 18.34 -28.03 -3.83
C LYS A 34 19.66 -28.20 -3.10
N LEU A 35 19.70 -27.89 -1.80
CA LEU A 35 20.91 -27.98 -0.99
C LEU A 35 21.58 -29.35 -1.06
N PHE A 36 20.79 -30.43 -1.06
CA PHE A 36 21.33 -31.79 -1.14
C PHE A 36 21.60 -32.26 -2.57
N SER A 37 20.86 -31.76 -3.57
CA SER A 37 21.14 -32.07 -4.98
C SER A 37 22.45 -31.47 -5.48
N GLU A 38 22.85 -30.30 -4.98
CA GLU A 38 24.07 -29.59 -5.43
C GLU A 38 25.35 -30.16 -4.81
N ASN A 39 25.25 -30.82 -3.64
CA ASN A 39 26.42 -31.26 -2.88
C ASN A 39 26.81 -32.73 -3.11
N ALA A 40 26.08 -33.49 -3.95
CA ALA A 40 26.31 -34.92 -4.20
C ALA A 40 26.40 -35.79 -2.92
N ILE A 41 25.83 -35.29 -1.82
CA ILE A 41 25.65 -36.03 -0.56
C ILE A 41 24.30 -36.74 -0.67
N GLU A 42 24.20 -37.97 -0.17
CA GLU A 42 22.92 -38.67 -0.03
C GLU A 42 21.91 -37.73 0.63
N ALA A 43 20.87 -37.33 -0.12
CA ALA A 43 19.91 -36.36 0.36
C ALA A 43 19.22 -36.93 1.59
N ALA A 44 19.44 -36.30 2.75
CA ALA A 44 18.65 -36.61 3.93
C ALA A 44 17.18 -36.35 3.58
N GLU A 45 16.30 -37.31 3.91
CA GLU A 45 14.86 -37.13 3.68
C GLU A 45 14.37 -35.87 4.39
N TRP A 46 13.43 -35.16 3.75
CA TRP A 46 12.81 -33.97 4.33
C TRP A 46 12.13 -34.36 5.66
N PRO A 47 12.60 -33.85 6.81
CA PRO A 47 12.23 -34.41 8.11
C PRO A 47 10.91 -33.85 8.66
N PHE A 48 10.30 -32.88 7.96
CA PHE A 48 9.11 -32.18 8.42
C PHE A 48 7.85 -32.74 7.74
N THR A 49 6.76 -32.80 8.49
CA THR A 49 5.44 -33.16 7.97
C THR A 49 4.55 -31.93 8.02
N ILE A 50 3.87 -31.63 6.90
CA ILE A 50 2.88 -30.56 6.88
C ILE A 50 1.58 -31.05 7.52
N PRO A 51 0.99 -30.30 8.46
CA PRO A 51 -0.35 -30.61 8.97
C PRO A 51 -1.36 -30.70 7.81
N SER A 52 -2.29 -31.65 7.87
CA SER A 52 -3.31 -31.86 6.83
C SER A 52 -4.19 -30.62 6.57
N LYS A 53 -4.28 -29.71 7.53
CA LYS A 53 -4.96 -28.41 7.35
C LYS A 53 -4.23 -27.44 6.42
N PHE A 54 -2.97 -27.69 6.09
CA PHE A 54 -2.17 -26.85 5.19
C PHE A 54 -1.58 -27.62 4.02
N ASP A 55 -1.86 -28.92 3.84
CA ASP A 55 -1.21 -29.79 2.85
C ASP A 55 -1.46 -29.43 1.37
N ALA A 56 -2.24 -28.38 1.11
CA ALA A 56 -2.58 -27.94 -0.23
C ALA A 56 -2.55 -26.41 -0.32
N PRO A 57 -2.15 -25.85 -1.49
CA PRO A 57 -2.00 -24.42 -1.68
C PRO A 57 -3.31 -23.65 -1.45
N ASN A 58 -4.46 -24.27 -1.74
CA ASN A 58 -5.78 -23.66 -1.58
C ASN A 58 -6.38 -23.80 -0.17
N LYS A 59 -5.68 -24.41 0.80
CA LYS A 59 -6.15 -24.52 2.19
C LYS A 59 -5.76 -23.28 2.99
N ILE A 60 -6.44 -22.16 2.71
CA ILE A 60 -6.20 -20.82 3.28
C ILE A 60 -6.87 -20.59 4.64
N ALA A 61 -7.27 -21.64 5.38
CA ALA A 61 -8.04 -21.53 6.61
C ALA A 61 -7.36 -20.71 7.73
N GLU A 62 -6.05 -20.53 7.66
CA GLU A 62 -5.28 -19.69 8.59
C GLU A 62 -4.67 -18.45 7.91
N GLY A 63 -5.21 -18.07 6.75
CA GLY A 63 -4.82 -16.87 6.03
C GLY A 63 -4.21 -17.13 4.65
N ILE A 64 -4.45 -16.17 3.76
CA ILE A 64 -3.78 -16.06 2.46
C ILE A 64 -2.36 -15.55 2.70
N SER A 65 -1.39 -16.06 1.94
CA SER A 65 0.00 -15.64 2.00
C SER A 65 0.18 -14.17 1.59
N PRO A 66 0.53 -13.26 2.53
CA PRO A 66 0.82 -11.87 2.17
C PRO A 66 2.03 -11.79 1.25
N THR A 67 2.99 -12.71 1.42
CA THR A 67 4.17 -12.87 0.56
C THR A 67 3.78 -13.13 -0.90
N TYR A 68 2.83 -14.03 -1.14
CA TYR A 68 2.38 -14.33 -2.51
C TYR A 68 1.54 -13.20 -3.10
N GLN A 69 0.66 -12.58 -2.31
CA GLN A 69 -0.11 -11.41 -2.74
C GLN A 69 0.83 -10.28 -3.16
N LYS A 70 1.82 -9.95 -2.32
CA LYS A 70 2.88 -8.98 -2.64
C LYS A 70 3.60 -9.36 -3.93
N TRP A 71 4.08 -10.60 -4.04
CA TRP A 71 4.80 -11.07 -5.23
C TRP A 71 3.98 -10.94 -6.53
N ARG A 72 2.67 -11.19 -6.47
CA ARG A 72 1.75 -11.04 -7.61
C ARG A 72 1.54 -9.57 -7.97
N LEU A 73 1.27 -8.72 -6.97
CA LEU A 73 1.11 -7.28 -7.17
C LEU A 73 2.37 -6.66 -7.79
N ASP A 74 3.56 -7.03 -7.30
CA ASP A 74 4.85 -6.56 -7.82
C ASP A 74 5.08 -6.93 -9.31
N ARG A 75 4.31 -7.89 -9.85
CA ARG A 75 4.36 -8.36 -11.24
C ARG A 75 3.13 -7.97 -12.06
N GLY A 76 2.27 -7.12 -11.50
CA GLY A 76 1.01 -6.73 -12.13
C GLY A 76 0.03 -7.87 -12.37
N LEU A 77 0.11 -8.92 -11.54
CA LEU A 77 -0.75 -10.09 -11.65
C LEU A 77 -1.96 -9.95 -10.74
N ARG A 78 -3.12 -10.40 -11.22
CA ARG A 78 -4.37 -10.43 -10.47
C ARG A 78 -4.22 -11.16 -9.14
N ILE A 79 -4.60 -10.53 -8.04
CA ILE A 79 -4.86 -11.21 -6.77
C ILE A 79 -6.34 -11.58 -6.72
N CYS A 80 -6.67 -12.76 -6.20
CA CYS A 80 -8.05 -13.11 -5.88
C CYS A 80 -8.32 -12.68 -4.44
N TYR A 81 -9.57 -12.37 -4.13
CA TYR A 81 -10.01 -11.81 -2.84
C TYR A 81 -10.85 -12.81 -2.01
N ASP A 82 -11.01 -14.04 -2.51
CA ASP A 82 -11.90 -15.06 -1.94
C ASP A 82 -11.31 -15.76 -0.70
N SER A 83 -11.50 -15.20 0.49
CA SER A 83 -11.53 -15.99 1.73
C SER A 83 -12.82 -16.81 1.87
N HIS A 84 -13.75 -16.74 0.91
CA HIS A 84 -15.07 -17.37 0.97
C HIS A 84 -15.23 -18.54 -0.04
N PRO A 85 -15.69 -19.73 0.41
CA PRO A 85 -15.99 -20.84 -0.48
C PRO A 85 -17.37 -20.66 -1.16
N ALA A 86 -17.40 -19.99 -2.32
CA ALA A 86 -18.41 -20.03 -3.40
C ALA A 86 -19.90 -19.67 -3.10
N PRO A 87 -20.73 -19.31 -4.11
CA PRO A 87 -20.45 -18.80 -5.46
C PRO A 87 -20.82 -17.31 -5.60
N TRP A 88 -20.08 -16.62 -6.46
CA TRP A 88 -20.36 -15.31 -7.06
C TRP A 88 -21.86 -14.97 -7.16
N GLN A 89 -22.36 -14.09 -6.29
CA GLN A 89 -23.24 -13.05 -6.79
C GLN A 89 -22.30 -12.03 -7.43
N THR A 90 -22.28 -12.00 -8.75
CA THR A 90 -21.74 -10.84 -9.46
C THR A 90 -22.32 -9.60 -8.76
N PRO A 91 -21.48 -8.67 -8.27
CA PRO A 91 -21.97 -7.49 -7.56
C PRO A 91 -23.04 -6.84 -8.43
N GLU A 92 -24.24 -6.68 -7.86
CA GLU A 92 -25.35 -6.09 -8.60
C GLU A 92 -25.05 -4.61 -8.84
N VAL A 93 -24.70 -4.30 -10.09
CA VAL A 93 -24.24 -2.98 -10.49
C VAL A 93 -25.42 -1.98 -10.55
N PRO A 94 -25.24 -0.72 -10.13
CA PRO A 94 -26.23 0.34 -10.29
C PRO A 94 -26.72 0.48 -11.74
N SER A 95 -28.03 0.75 -11.88
CA SER A 95 -28.75 0.78 -13.16
C SER A 95 -28.03 1.63 -14.21
N LEU A 96 -27.68 0.98 -15.33
CA LEU A 96 -27.05 1.65 -16.46
C LEU A 96 -27.98 2.70 -17.09
N ASP A 97 -29.30 2.46 -17.12
CA ASP A 97 -30.27 3.39 -17.71
C ASP A 97 -30.35 4.70 -16.91
N GLN A 98 -30.40 4.61 -15.59
CA GLN A 98 -30.42 5.80 -14.72
C GLN A 98 -29.12 6.60 -14.84
N ARG A 99 -27.96 5.91 -14.85
CA ARG A 99 -26.65 6.54 -15.08
C ARG A 99 -26.57 7.21 -16.45
N ASN A 100 -27.04 6.53 -17.49
CA ASN A 100 -27.08 7.06 -18.85
C ASN A 100 -27.95 8.31 -18.97
N HIS A 101 -29.06 8.37 -18.24
CA HIS A 101 -29.94 9.55 -18.25
C HIS A 101 -29.16 10.80 -17.84
N VAL A 102 -28.46 10.76 -16.71
CA VAL A 102 -27.65 11.90 -16.23
C VAL A 102 -26.46 12.16 -17.15
N TRP A 103 -25.75 11.11 -17.55
CA TRP A 103 -24.54 11.24 -18.38
C TRP A 103 -24.81 11.89 -19.74
N LYS A 104 -25.89 11.48 -20.44
CA LYS A 104 -26.22 12.00 -21.77
C LYS A 104 -26.83 13.40 -21.75
N ASN A 105 -27.46 13.77 -20.64
CA ASN A 105 -28.10 15.07 -20.48
C ASN A 105 -27.11 16.18 -20.07
N ASP A 106 -25.91 15.83 -19.59
CA ASP A 106 -24.86 16.80 -19.29
C ASP A 106 -23.91 16.98 -20.49
N PRO A 107 -23.83 18.19 -21.08
CA PRO A 107 -22.89 18.46 -22.17
C PRO A 107 -21.42 18.35 -21.75
N ASN A 108 -21.13 18.33 -20.44
CA ASN A 108 -19.80 18.24 -19.87
C ASN A 108 -19.32 16.79 -19.67
N TYR A 109 -20.01 15.78 -20.19
CA TYR A 109 -19.47 14.41 -20.26
C TYR A 109 -19.11 14.01 -21.68
N PRO A 110 -18.00 13.27 -21.87
CA PRO A 110 -17.60 12.83 -23.19
C PRO A 110 -18.64 11.84 -23.75
N ARG A 111 -18.94 11.98 -25.04
CA ARG A 111 -19.82 11.04 -25.76
C ARG A 111 -19.09 9.79 -26.21
N GLU A 112 -17.79 9.91 -26.46
CA GLU A 112 -16.90 8.81 -26.76
C GLU A 112 -16.21 8.37 -25.46
N MET A 113 -16.24 7.08 -25.19
CA MET A 113 -15.59 6.52 -24.00
C MET A 113 -14.10 6.39 -24.28
N VAL A 114 -13.28 6.90 -23.36
CA VAL A 114 -11.81 6.85 -23.44
C VAL A 114 -11.31 6.27 -22.13
N ALA A 115 -10.47 5.24 -22.22
CA ALA A 115 -9.86 4.62 -21.05
C ALA A 115 -9.18 5.68 -20.16
N PRO A 116 -9.36 5.63 -18.84
CA PRO A 116 -9.96 4.52 -18.08
C PRO A 116 -11.47 4.65 -17.87
N ILE A 117 -12.14 5.66 -18.43
CA ILE A 117 -13.59 5.80 -18.31
C ILE A 117 -14.25 4.85 -19.31
N THR A 118 -14.68 3.69 -18.82
CA THR A 118 -15.22 2.58 -19.64
C THR A 118 -16.71 2.71 -19.92
N GLY A 119 -17.40 3.64 -19.25
CA GLY A 119 -18.82 3.88 -19.43
C GLY A 119 -19.35 5.00 -18.53
N PRO A 120 -20.67 5.26 -18.56
CA PRO A 120 -21.31 6.30 -17.74
C PRO A 120 -21.05 6.09 -16.25
N PHE A 121 -20.23 6.94 -15.65
CA PHE A 121 -19.83 6.81 -14.24
C PHE A 121 -19.12 5.48 -13.93
N GLN A 122 -18.29 5.01 -14.86
CA GLN A 122 -17.47 3.81 -14.73
C GLN A 122 -16.00 4.12 -14.95
N ILE A 123 -15.12 3.66 -14.06
CA ILE A 123 -13.67 3.83 -14.18
C ILE A 123 -12.94 2.50 -13.95
N ALA A 124 -12.07 2.14 -14.89
CA ALA A 124 -11.23 0.95 -14.84
C ALA A 124 -10.01 1.15 -13.94
N LEU A 125 -9.79 0.22 -13.01
CA LEU A 125 -8.64 0.16 -12.12
C LEU A 125 -7.72 -1.00 -12.53
N PRO A 126 -6.43 -0.76 -12.81
CA PRO A 126 -5.48 -1.83 -13.14
C PRO A 126 -5.37 -2.88 -12.03
N LEU A 127 -5.15 -4.13 -12.41
CA LEU A 127 -5.09 -5.28 -11.48
C LEU A 127 -3.97 -5.22 -10.43
N TRP A 128 -2.97 -4.37 -10.62
CA TRP A 128 -1.87 -4.19 -9.67
C TRP A 128 -2.24 -3.24 -8.51
N ILE A 129 -3.39 -2.56 -8.61
CA ILE A 129 -3.95 -1.79 -7.51
C ILE A 129 -4.46 -2.75 -6.44
N ASP A 130 -4.11 -2.45 -5.20
CA ASP A 130 -4.49 -3.23 -4.03
C ASP A 130 -5.95 -2.92 -3.60
N LEU A 131 -6.92 -3.38 -4.38
CA LEU A 131 -8.34 -3.08 -4.15
C LEU A 131 -8.86 -3.62 -2.82
N TYR A 132 -8.24 -4.67 -2.28
CA TYR A 132 -8.62 -5.16 -0.95
C TYR A 132 -8.38 -4.08 0.10
N ASN A 133 -7.16 -3.55 0.19
CA ASN A 133 -6.87 -2.54 1.21
C ASN A 133 -7.45 -1.16 0.85
N LEU A 134 -7.66 -0.89 -0.44
CA LEU A 134 -8.03 0.44 -0.90
C LEU A 134 -9.53 0.63 -1.15
N VAL A 135 -10.31 -0.44 -1.37
CA VAL A 135 -11.76 -0.34 -1.70
C VAL A 135 -12.61 -1.23 -0.79
N PHE A 136 -12.25 -2.51 -0.66
CA PHE A 136 -13.12 -3.49 -0.02
C PHE A 136 -12.96 -3.55 1.50
N GLY A 137 -11.73 -3.56 1.99
CA GLY A 137 -11.41 -3.87 3.38
C GLY A 137 -11.62 -5.35 3.72
N GLU A 138 -11.35 -5.69 4.97
CA GLU A 138 -11.67 -7.01 5.53
C GLU A 138 -13.19 -7.24 5.54
N ASP A 139 -13.66 -8.37 5.03
CA ASP A 139 -15.08 -8.70 4.90
C ASP A 139 -15.93 -7.61 4.21
N ASP A 140 -15.39 -6.93 3.20
CA ASP A 140 -16.05 -5.85 2.43
C ASP A 140 -16.50 -4.62 3.25
N HIS A 141 -16.04 -4.50 4.50
CA HIS A 141 -16.51 -3.46 5.43
C HIS A 141 -16.32 -2.04 4.90
N LEU A 142 -15.27 -1.75 4.14
CA LEU A 142 -15.04 -0.40 3.61
C LEU A 142 -16.05 -0.05 2.52
N LEU A 143 -16.44 -0.99 1.67
CA LEU A 143 -17.44 -0.76 0.64
C LEU A 143 -18.84 -0.62 1.27
N GLU A 144 -19.13 -1.39 2.30
CA GLU A 144 -20.35 -1.24 3.10
C GLU A 144 -20.40 0.12 3.81
N ASP A 145 -19.32 0.53 4.48
CA ASP A 145 -19.19 1.86 5.11
C ASP A 145 -19.43 2.98 4.11
N ILE A 146 -18.82 2.87 2.91
CA ILE A 146 -19.00 3.83 1.82
C ILE A 146 -20.48 4.02 1.52
N ASN A 147 -21.20 2.93 1.26
CA ASN A 147 -22.58 2.97 0.82
C ASN A 147 -23.58 3.29 1.94
N ASN A 148 -23.27 2.94 3.19
CA ASN A 148 -24.19 3.08 4.32
C ASN A 148 -23.98 4.36 5.14
N GLU A 149 -22.75 4.88 5.23
CA GLU A 149 -22.40 5.96 6.18
C GLU A 149 -21.77 7.20 5.53
N ILE A 150 -21.01 7.00 4.44
CA ILE A 150 -20.16 8.07 3.90
C ILE A 150 -20.88 8.84 2.79
N ILE A 151 -21.43 8.14 1.80
CA ILE A 151 -22.07 8.76 0.64
C ILE A 151 -23.56 9.06 0.89
N PRO A 152 -24.18 9.96 0.11
CA PRO A 152 -25.62 10.17 0.20
C PRO A 152 -26.41 8.87 -0.02
N PRO A 153 -27.48 8.60 0.77
CA PRO A 153 -28.17 7.30 0.76
C PRO A 153 -28.86 6.96 -0.58
N HIS A 154 -29.05 7.96 -1.45
CA HIS A 154 -29.61 7.78 -2.79
C HIS A 154 -28.58 7.37 -3.84
N LEU A 155 -27.29 7.29 -3.47
CA LEU A 155 -26.18 6.90 -4.32
C LEU A 155 -25.58 5.59 -3.82
N GLU A 156 -24.85 4.92 -4.71
CA GLU A 156 -24.18 3.67 -4.44
C GLU A 156 -22.91 3.58 -5.27
N ILE A 157 -21.85 3.03 -4.69
CA ILE A 157 -20.64 2.57 -5.36
C ILE A 157 -20.67 1.05 -5.38
N SER A 158 -20.48 0.48 -6.57
CA SER A 158 -20.28 -0.94 -6.80
C SER A 158 -19.05 -1.13 -7.68
N TRP A 159 -18.75 -2.37 -8.00
CA TRP A 159 -17.72 -2.76 -8.95
C TRP A 159 -18.26 -3.80 -9.93
N ASN A 160 -17.51 -4.05 -11.00
CA ASN A 160 -17.61 -5.25 -11.82
C ASN A 160 -16.21 -5.66 -12.29
N ASP A 161 -16.10 -6.91 -12.72
CA ASP A 161 -14.85 -7.57 -13.14
C ASP A 161 -15.12 -8.29 -14.46
N ASP A 162 -15.85 -7.60 -15.34
CA ASP A 162 -16.21 -8.09 -16.67
C ASP A 162 -15.00 -8.05 -17.63
N ASP A 163 -13.97 -7.28 -17.29
CA ASP A 163 -12.73 -7.11 -18.06
C ASP A 163 -11.60 -7.92 -17.40
N GLU A 164 -10.93 -8.77 -18.18
CA GLU A 164 -9.86 -9.63 -17.65
C GLU A 164 -8.65 -8.83 -17.12
N ASP A 165 -8.45 -7.60 -17.60
CA ASP A 165 -7.27 -6.77 -17.33
C ASP A 165 -7.51 -5.64 -16.30
N CYS A 166 -8.75 -5.44 -15.84
CA CYS A 166 -9.08 -4.41 -14.86
C CYS A 166 -10.35 -4.70 -14.06
N ILE A 167 -10.44 -4.11 -12.87
CA ILE A 167 -11.70 -4.05 -12.13
C ILE A 167 -12.30 -2.67 -12.34
N THR A 168 -13.59 -2.61 -12.69
CA THR A 168 -14.26 -1.33 -12.95
C THR A 168 -15.09 -0.92 -11.74
N LEU A 169 -14.79 0.25 -11.18
CA LEU A 169 -15.69 0.89 -10.21
C LEU A 169 -16.86 1.56 -10.93
N VAL A 170 -18.04 1.44 -10.34
CA VAL A 170 -19.30 1.97 -10.88
C VAL A 170 -19.98 2.82 -9.82
N VAL A 171 -20.20 4.10 -10.15
CA VAL A 171 -20.97 5.02 -9.31
C VAL A 171 -22.36 5.17 -9.90
N GLY A 172 -23.40 5.02 -9.08
CA GLY A 172 -24.77 5.15 -9.56
C GLY A 172 -25.77 5.48 -8.47
N PHE A 173 -27.05 5.27 -8.78
CA PHE A 173 -28.14 5.45 -7.85
C PHE A 173 -28.34 4.17 -7.03
N SER A 174 -28.57 4.35 -5.74
CA SER A 174 -28.81 3.25 -4.83
C SER A 174 -30.06 2.48 -5.23
N ARG A 175 -29.90 1.17 -5.39
CA ARG A 175 -30.98 0.24 -5.78
C ARG A 175 -32.10 0.15 -4.74
N THR A 176 -31.77 0.45 -3.48
CA THR A 176 -32.74 0.41 -2.37
C THR A 176 -33.57 1.68 -2.26
N THR A 177 -33.12 2.77 -2.91
CA THR A 177 -33.83 4.05 -2.90
C THR A 177 -34.60 4.28 -4.19
N CYS A 178 -35.89 4.57 -4.07
CA CYS A 178 -36.72 4.96 -5.22
C CYS A 178 -36.45 6.42 -5.58
N VAL A 179 -35.41 6.66 -6.38
CA VAL A 179 -34.99 8.01 -6.77
C VAL A 179 -35.19 8.20 -8.27
N ASN A 180 -35.81 9.32 -8.65
CA ASN A 180 -35.91 9.74 -10.04
C ASN A 180 -34.67 10.58 -10.40
N PRO A 181 -33.81 10.14 -11.35
CA PRO A 181 -32.58 10.85 -11.72
C PRO A 181 -32.80 12.29 -12.19
N GLY A 182 -33.99 12.62 -12.73
CA GLY A 182 -34.33 13.97 -13.18
C GLY A 182 -34.87 14.89 -12.08
N SER A 183 -34.76 14.51 -10.80
CA SER A 183 -35.17 15.38 -9.68
C SER A 183 -34.09 16.40 -9.37
N ASP A 184 -34.49 17.64 -9.05
CA ASP A 184 -33.56 18.73 -8.76
C ASP A 184 -32.55 18.36 -7.64
N GLY A 185 -31.27 18.64 -7.88
CA GLY A 185 -30.16 18.42 -6.92
C GLY A 185 -29.58 17.01 -6.88
N ILE A 186 -30.27 16.01 -7.44
CA ILE A 186 -29.81 14.61 -7.46
C ILE A 186 -28.66 14.42 -8.45
N GLU A 187 -28.76 15.05 -9.62
CA GLU A 187 -27.69 15.06 -10.61
C GLU A 187 -26.39 15.65 -10.06
N PHE A 188 -26.47 16.69 -9.21
CA PHE A 188 -25.29 17.29 -8.59
C PHE A 188 -24.56 16.29 -7.67
N SER A 189 -25.34 15.51 -6.90
CA SER A 189 -24.79 14.56 -5.93
C SER A 189 -24.01 13.44 -6.61
N ILE A 190 -24.56 12.82 -7.67
CA ILE A 190 -23.86 11.78 -8.42
C ILE A 190 -22.61 12.32 -9.14
N ARG A 191 -22.67 13.55 -9.66
CA ARG A 191 -21.51 14.19 -10.33
C ARG A 191 -20.38 14.48 -9.34
N TYR A 192 -20.71 14.97 -8.14
CA TYR A 192 -19.73 15.22 -7.09
C TYR A 192 -19.07 13.93 -6.59
N LEU A 193 -19.88 12.88 -6.37
CA LEU A 193 -19.35 11.58 -5.97
C LEU A 193 -18.46 10.98 -7.05
N TRP A 194 -18.90 11.03 -8.31
CA TRP A 194 -18.11 10.58 -9.45
C TRP A 194 -16.76 11.29 -9.55
N GLN A 195 -16.74 12.61 -9.44
CA GLN A 195 -15.50 13.38 -9.44
C GLN A 195 -14.58 12.94 -8.29
N SER A 196 -15.13 12.72 -7.11
CA SER A 196 -14.35 12.26 -5.96
C SER A 196 -13.73 10.87 -6.19
N VAL A 197 -14.48 9.95 -6.81
CA VAL A 197 -13.98 8.61 -7.18
C VAL A 197 -12.89 8.70 -8.27
N VAL A 198 -13.06 9.57 -9.27
CA VAL A 198 -12.05 9.78 -10.32
C VAL A 198 -10.78 10.40 -9.74
N ASP A 199 -10.89 11.43 -8.90
CA ASP A 199 -9.74 12.07 -8.25
C ASP A 199 -8.97 11.05 -7.39
N TRP A 200 -9.68 10.22 -6.63
CA TRP A 200 -9.08 9.12 -5.87
C TRP A 200 -8.39 8.09 -6.78
N ALA A 201 -9.03 7.68 -7.88
CA ALA A 201 -8.44 6.71 -8.80
C ALA A 201 -7.13 7.23 -9.41
N ILE A 202 -7.08 8.52 -9.77
CA ILE A 202 -5.85 9.18 -10.24
C ILE A 202 -4.77 9.13 -9.15
N GLU A 203 -5.09 9.46 -7.90
CA GLU A 203 -4.12 9.38 -6.80
C GLU A 203 -3.55 7.97 -6.66
N VAL A 204 -4.40 6.94 -6.73
CA VAL A 204 -3.99 5.54 -6.63
C VAL A 204 -3.15 5.10 -7.83
N TYR A 205 -3.43 5.59 -9.05
CA TYR A 205 -2.55 5.35 -10.21
C TYR A 205 -1.12 5.81 -9.95
N PHE A 206 -0.95 6.94 -9.26
CA PHE A 206 0.36 7.47 -8.86
C PHE A 206 0.89 6.89 -7.54
N GLY A 207 0.34 5.75 -7.12
CA GLY A 207 0.74 5.00 -5.93
C GLY A 207 0.22 5.58 -4.62
N GLY A 208 -0.85 6.37 -4.65
CA GLY A 208 -1.59 6.77 -3.46
C GLY A 208 -2.07 5.55 -2.67
N THR A 209 -2.13 5.68 -1.35
CA THR A 209 -2.42 4.54 -0.46
C THR A 209 -3.66 4.72 0.42
N MET A 210 -4.29 5.90 0.33
CA MET A 210 -5.53 6.18 1.03
C MET A 210 -6.66 5.33 0.45
N SER A 211 -7.40 4.64 1.31
CA SER A 211 -8.60 3.91 0.88
C SER A 211 -9.67 4.87 0.36
N LEU A 212 -10.52 4.39 -0.54
CA LEU A 212 -11.64 5.15 -1.09
C LEU A 212 -12.57 5.65 0.02
N ALA A 213 -12.80 4.82 1.04
CA ALA A 213 -13.61 5.20 2.21
C ALA A 213 -13.01 6.41 2.94
N THR A 214 -11.72 6.36 3.27
CA THR A 214 -11.04 7.49 3.93
C THR A 214 -11.02 8.73 3.03
N PHE A 215 -10.76 8.56 1.74
CA PHE A 215 -10.76 9.67 0.78
C PHE A 215 -12.14 10.35 0.69
N LEU A 216 -13.22 9.56 0.65
CA LEU A 216 -14.58 10.08 0.62
C LEU A 216 -14.96 10.76 1.95
N ARG A 217 -14.49 10.25 3.10
CA ARG A 217 -14.63 10.95 4.40
C ARG A 217 -13.91 12.30 4.39
N VAL A 218 -12.70 12.36 3.84
CA VAL A 218 -11.95 13.61 3.63
C VAL A 218 -12.75 14.58 2.76
N ARG A 219 -13.30 14.12 1.63
CA ARG A 219 -14.13 14.95 0.73
C ARG A 219 -15.41 15.45 1.41
N LYS A 220 -16.04 14.62 2.25
CA LYS A 220 -17.22 14.99 3.04
C LYS A 220 -16.87 16.06 4.08
N ALA A 221 -15.76 15.88 4.80
CA ALA A 221 -15.31 16.80 5.85
C ALA A 221 -14.80 18.14 5.30
N VAL A 222 -14.13 18.12 4.14
CA VAL A 222 -13.64 19.33 3.45
C VAL A 222 -14.16 19.31 2.01
N PRO A 223 -15.41 19.76 1.79
CA PRO A 223 -15.96 19.83 0.45
C PRO A 223 -15.13 20.75 -0.43
N VAL A 224 -14.50 20.18 -1.45
CA VAL A 224 -13.84 20.98 -2.48
C VAL A 224 -14.91 21.82 -3.17
N ALA A 225 -14.70 23.13 -3.21
CA ALA A 225 -15.58 24.05 -3.91
C ALA A 225 -15.79 23.53 -5.33
N HIS A 226 -17.05 23.45 -5.76
CA HIS A 226 -17.44 23.00 -7.10
C HIS A 226 -16.80 23.93 -8.13
N SER A 227 -15.59 23.61 -8.55
CA SER A 227 -14.82 24.47 -9.44
C SER A 227 -15.36 24.26 -10.84
N ILE A 228 -16.08 25.27 -11.33
CA ILE A 228 -16.60 25.38 -12.69
C ILE A 228 -15.52 24.99 -13.74
N CYS A 229 -14.23 25.17 -13.45
CA CYS A 229 -13.12 24.80 -14.33
C CYS A 229 -12.85 23.29 -14.46
N TYR A 230 -13.15 22.48 -13.44
CA TYR A 230 -13.07 21.00 -13.55
C TYR A 230 -14.22 20.41 -14.40
N HIS A 231 -15.25 21.21 -14.72
CA HIS A 231 -16.40 20.80 -15.51
C HIS A 231 -16.23 20.96 -17.02
N SER A 232 -15.07 21.37 -17.55
CA SER A 232 -14.85 21.02 -18.95
C SER A 232 -14.72 19.49 -18.99
N SER A 233 -15.65 18.78 -19.64
CA SER A 233 -15.56 17.33 -19.93
C SER A 233 -14.15 16.94 -20.33
N GLN A 234 -13.54 17.81 -21.13
CA GLN A 234 -12.18 17.69 -21.62
C GLN A 234 -11.16 17.68 -20.49
N GLY A 235 -11.27 18.55 -19.47
CA GLY A 235 -10.34 18.59 -18.34
C GLY A 235 -10.28 17.27 -17.58
N LEU A 236 -11.39 16.84 -16.97
CA LEU A 236 -11.41 15.62 -16.15
C LEU A 236 -11.10 14.38 -16.99
N THR A 237 -11.73 14.22 -18.16
CA THR A 237 -11.50 13.06 -19.04
C THR A 237 -10.07 13.03 -19.55
N SER A 238 -9.52 14.16 -20.00
CA SER A 238 -8.14 14.21 -20.52
C SER A 238 -7.12 13.98 -19.42
N SER A 239 -7.30 14.59 -18.23
CA SER A 239 -6.40 14.37 -17.10
C SER A 239 -6.41 12.91 -16.64
N THR A 240 -7.60 12.30 -16.54
CA THR A 240 -7.75 10.90 -16.14
C THR A 240 -7.16 9.96 -17.19
N SER A 241 -7.44 10.20 -18.48
CA SER A 241 -6.91 9.40 -19.58
C SER A 241 -5.39 9.51 -19.69
N SER A 242 -4.85 10.73 -19.50
CA SER A 242 -3.40 10.97 -19.49
C SER A 242 -2.73 10.25 -18.33
N ALA A 243 -3.30 10.34 -17.11
CA ALA A 243 -2.78 9.66 -15.94
C ALA A 243 -2.78 8.14 -16.15
N TYR A 244 -3.88 7.58 -16.67
CA TYR A 244 -3.96 6.16 -16.96
C TYR A 244 -2.97 5.72 -18.05
N ALA A 245 -2.84 6.48 -19.13
CA ALA A 245 -1.90 6.18 -20.21
C ALA A 245 -0.44 6.22 -19.73
N GLU A 246 -0.08 7.21 -18.91
CA GLU A 246 1.24 7.31 -18.28
C GLU A 246 1.54 6.06 -17.44
N VAL A 247 0.57 5.68 -16.61
CA VAL A 247 0.71 4.52 -15.71
C VAL A 247 0.76 3.21 -16.45
N GLN A 248 0.03 3.05 -17.55
CA GLN A 248 0.15 1.88 -18.42
C GLN A 248 1.50 1.83 -19.13
N SER A 249 2.08 2.98 -19.51
CA SER A 249 3.38 3.03 -20.19
C SER A 249 4.56 2.70 -19.27
N GLU A 250 4.45 3.01 -17.97
CA GLU A 250 5.50 2.76 -16.97
C GLU A 250 4.98 1.93 -15.79
N GLN A 251 4.18 0.89 -16.08
CA GLN A 251 3.47 0.08 -15.08
C GLN A 251 4.37 -0.40 -13.92
N ILE A 252 5.54 -0.95 -14.23
CA ILE A 252 6.49 -1.47 -13.22
C ILE A 252 6.98 -0.35 -12.28
N TYR A 253 7.18 0.87 -12.80
CA TYR A 253 7.62 2.01 -11.99
C TYR A 253 6.54 2.40 -10.98
N PHE A 254 5.28 2.52 -11.42
CA PHE A 254 4.18 2.91 -10.55
C PHE A 254 3.81 1.82 -9.54
N ILE A 255 3.90 0.54 -9.92
CA ILE A 255 3.79 -0.59 -8.98
C ILE A 255 4.84 -0.46 -7.87
N ARG A 256 6.11 -0.27 -8.23
CA ARG A 256 7.20 -0.13 -7.25
C ARG A 256 6.99 1.09 -6.36
N LYS A 257 6.62 2.23 -6.93
CA LYS A 257 6.34 3.47 -6.19
C LYS A 257 5.17 3.30 -5.20
N ALA A 258 4.10 2.63 -5.61
CA ALA A 258 2.98 2.32 -4.73
C ALA A 258 3.41 1.40 -3.57
N HIS A 259 4.30 0.45 -3.85
CA HIS A 259 4.86 -0.44 -2.83
C HIS A 259 5.77 0.29 -1.83
N GLU A 260 6.69 1.13 -2.34
CA GLU A 260 7.58 1.96 -1.53
C GLU A 260 6.78 2.85 -0.58
N LYS A 261 5.74 3.54 -1.08
CA LYS A 261 4.84 4.37 -0.27
C LYS A 261 4.09 3.59 0.81
N ARG A 262 3.53 2.42 0.46
CA ARG A 262 2.83 1.56 1.44
C ARG A 262 3.75 1.07 2.54
N THR A 263 4.98 0.67 2.17
CA THR A 263 5.99 0.21 3.13
C THR A 263 6.39 1.33 4.07
N PHE A 264 6.69 2.51 3.52
CA PHE A 264 7.03 3.69 4.30
C PHE A 264 5.91 4.10 5.27
N LEU A 265 4.66 4.08 4.83
CA LEU A 265 3.51 4.33 5.69
C LEU A 265 3.37 3.31 6.82
N ALA A 266 3.59 2.03 6.53
CA ALA A 266 3.56 0.98 7.55
C ALA A 266 4.65 1.18 8.62
N GLU A 267 5.85 1.59 8.20
CA GLU A 267 6.97 1.92 9.11
C GLU A 267 6.64 3.13 10.00
N CYS A 268 6.03 4.18 9.43
CA CYS A 268 5.65 5.37 10.18
C CYS A 268 4.43 5.16 11.10
N ARG A 269 3.60 4.15 10.82
CA ARG A 269 2.24 4.02 11.37
C ARG A 269 2.20 4.05 12.90
N ALA A 270 3.05 3.25 13.55
CA ALA A 270 3.02 3.13 15.01
C ALA A 270 3.37 4.44 15.71
N GLU A 271 4.44 5.10 15.26
CA GLU A 271 4.90 6.36 15.84
C GLU A 271 3.91 7.50 15.60
N VAL A 272 3.38 7.62 14.38
CA VAL A 272 2.38 8.65 14.08
C VAL A 272 1.09 8.43 14.86
N LEU A 273 0.64 7.18 15.02
CA LEU A 273 -0.53 6.87 15.84
C LEU A 273 -0.36 7.29 17.30
N GLU A 274 0.80 7.00 17.89
CA GLU A 274 1.12 7.46 19.26
C GLU A 274 1.04 8.99 19.38
N ILE A 275 1.47 9.72 18.36
CA ILE A 275 1.40 11.19 18.36
C ILE A 275 -0.05 11.69 18.23
N VAL A 276 -0.86 11.13 17.31
CA VAL A 276 -2.23 11.63 17.06
C VAL A 276 -3.22 11.26 18.16
N GLU A 277 -2.90 10.28 19.01
CA GLU A 277 -3.67 9.96 20.21
C GLU A 277 -3.52 11.03 21.33
N LYS A 278 -2.52 11.91 21.24
CA LYS A 278 -2.32 13.02 22.18
C LYS A 278 -3.38 14.12 21.99
N PRO A 279 -3.56 15.02 22.97
CA PRO A 279 -4.43 16.18 22.80
C PRO A 279 -4.07 16.98 21.54
N LEU A 280 -5.07 17.42 20.78
CA LEU A 280 -4.92 17.99 19.44
C LEU A 280 -3.78 19.01 19.28
N THR A 281 -3.64 19.93 20.24
CA THR A 281 -2.57 20.95 20.22
C THR A 281 -1.17 20.33 20.32
N GLU A 282 -1.02 19.32 21.18
CA GLU A 282 0.24 18.59 21.38
C GLU A 282 0.54 17.72 20.16
N ALA A 283 -0.46 16.98 19.65
CA ALA A 283 -0.35 16.16 18.46
C ALA A 283 0.16 16.97 17.25
N LYS A 284 -0.42 18.15 16.97
CA LYS A 284 0.02 19.04 15.87
C LYS A 284 1.48 19.46 16.03
N ALA A 285 1.88 19.88 17.23
CA ALA A 285 3.24 20.35 17.50
C ALA A 285 4.28 19.22 17.41
N GLU A 286 3.91 18.02 17.86
CA GLU A 286 4.75 16.83 17.76
C GLU A 286 4.85 16.29 16.33
N LEU A 287 3.74 16.22 15.59
CA LEU A 287 3.78 15.80 14.18
C LEU A 287 4.63 16.76 13.36
N SER A 288 4.52 18.08 13.57
CA SER A 288 5.39 19.04 12.87
C SER A 288 6.88 18.80 13.19
N ARG A 289 7.24 18.49 14.44
CA ARG A 289 8.61 18.09 14.79
C ARG A 289 9.00 16.77 14.13
N TRP A 290 8.12 15.78 14.17
CA TRP A 290 8.34 14.46 13.58
C TRP A 290 8.59 14.53 12.06
N VAL A 291 7.83 15.37 11.34
CA VAL A 291 8.02 15.61 9.90
C VAL A 291 9.39 16.28 9.65
N LEU A 292 9.78 17.27 10.48
CA LEU A 292 11.04 18.00 10.32
C LEU A 292 12.30 17.20 10.71
N CYS A 293 12.19 16.22 11.60
CA CYS A 293 13.34 15.42 12.05
C CYS A 293 13.75 14.30 11.08
N GLY A 294 13.02 14.11 9.98
CA GLY A 294 13.27 13.06 9.00
C GLY A 294 14.04 13.50 7.76
N GLY A 295 14.32 12.53 6.88
CA GLY A 295 15.02 12.77 5.60
C GLY A 295 14.14 13.50 4.59
N ASP A 296 13.04 12.86 4.18
CA ASP A 296 12.11 13.43 3.19
C ASP A 296 10.90 14.08 3.90
N TYR A 297 10.89 15.41 3.88
CA TYR A 297 9.84 16.23 4.47
C TYR A 297 8.47 15.99 3.81
N ASP A 298 8.43 15.89 2.47
CA ASP A 298 7.17 15.78 1.73
C ASP A 298 6.57 14.38 1.94
N GLU A 299 7.39 13.33 1.94
CA GLU A 299 6.93 11.96 2.20
C GLU A 299 6.43 11.81 3.63
N ARG A 300 7.14 12.35 4.63
CA ARG A 300 6.67 12.31 6.03
C ARG A 300 5.41 13.12 6.23
N LEU A 301 5.31 14.32 5.66
CA LEU A 301 4.09 15.13 5.75
C LEU A 301 2.89 14.38 5.17
N GLN A 302 3.07 13.78 4.00
CA GLN A 302 2.06 12.94 3.35
C GLN A 302 1.69 11.74 4.24
N ALA A 303 2.68 11.04 4.79
CA ALA A 303 2.47 9.87 5.64
C ALA A 303 1.70 10.23 6.92
N ALA A 304 2.13 11.28 7.62
CA ALA A 304 1.46 11.78 8.81
C ALA A 304 0.02 12.17 8.53
N ARG A 305 -0.23 12.90 7.42
CA ARG A 305 -1.59 13.26 6.99
C ARG A 305 -2.44 12.02 6.74
N GLU A 306 -1.96 11.08 5.94
CA GLU A 306 -2.70 9.87 5.58
C GLU A 306 -3.02 9.00 6.80
N ILE A 307 -2.05 8.79 7.69
CA ILE A 307 -2.26 8.00 8.91
C ILE A 307 -3.27 8.69 9.83
N TRP A 308 -3.17 10.02 10.00
CA TRP A 308 -4.08 10.75 10.87
C TRP A 308 -5.52 10.74 10.35
N VAL A 309 -5.75 11.04 9.07
CA VAL A 309 -7.11 11.00 8.53
C VAL A 309 -7.68 9.59 8.47
N SER A 310 -6.83 8.56 8.38
CA SER A 310 -7.25 7.15 8.40
C SER A 310 -7.50 6.62 9.80
N SER A 311 -7.05 7.30 10.86
CA SER A 311 -7.22 6.84 12.25
C SER A 311 -8.53 7.30 12.90
N THR A 312 -9.35 8.09 12.19
CA THR A 312 -10.57 8.68 12.73
C THR A 312 -11.68 8.74 11.70
N THR A 313 -12.93 8.68 12.16
CA THR A 313 -14.12 8.95 11.36
C THR A 313 -14.76 10.30 11.72
N ASP A 314 -14.23 11.01 12.72
CA ASP A 314 -14.73 12.31 13.17
C ASP A 314 -14.37 13.41 12.16
N GLU A 315 -15.38 14.00 11.53
CA GLU A 315 -15.22 15.01 10.48
C GLU A 315 -14.40 16.22 10.96
N ARG A 316 -14.57 16.64 12.22
CA ARG A 316 -13.81 17.77 12.78
C ARG A 316 -12.33 17.42 12.91
N THR A 317 -11.99 16.23 13.39
CA THR A 317 -10.60 15.78 13.49
C THR A 317 -9.96 15.67 12.11
N ILE A 318 -10.69 15.19 11.10
CA ILE A 318 -10.23 15.17 9.71
C ILE A 318 -9.94 16.58 9.20
N GLN A 319 -10.83 17.55 9.43
CA GLN A 319 -10.61 18.95 9.08
C GLN A 319 -9.33 19.50 9.73
N GLU A 320 -9.14 19.23 11.03
CA GLU A 320 -7.97 19.72 11.78
C GLU A 320 -6.65 19.11 11.28
N ALA A 321 -6.67 17.83 10.89
CA ALA A 321 -5.52 17.15 10.30
C ALA A 321 -5.16 17.75 8.93
N LEU A 322 -6.16 18.08 8.10
CA LEU A 322 -5.95 18.71 6.80
C LEU A 322 -5.48 20.16 6.94
N ILE A 323 -6.08 20.95 7.83
CA ILE A 323 -5.64 22.32 8.14
C ILE A 323 -4.19 22.31 8.61
N TRP A 324 -3.81 21.34 9.45
CA TRP A 324 -2.43 21.14 9.85
C TRP A 324 -1.55 20.88 8.62
N ALA A 325 -1.85 19.85 7.82
CA ALA A 325 -1.00 19.42 6.71
C ALA A 325 -0.87 20.45 5.57
N PHE A 326 -1.89 21.28 5.35
CA PHE A 326 -1.86 22.37 4.36
C PHE A 326 -1.36 23.70 4.94
N GLY A 327 -1.12 23.76 6.25
CA GLY A 327 -0.56 24.92 6.92
C GLY A 327 0.87 25.19 6.47
N THR A 328 1.31 26.44 6.60
CA THR A 328 2.72 26.79 6.39
C THR A 328 3.55 26.21 7.53
N HIS A 329 4.07 24.99 7.34
CA HIS A 329 5.10 24.42 8.21
C HIS A 329 6.49 25.06 8.02
N SER A 330 6.55 26.10 7.17
CA SER A 330 7.72 26.94 6.97
C SER A 330 7.65 28.15 7.92
N ILE A 331 8.66 28.25 8.80
CA ILE A 331 9.25 29.47 9.42
C ILE A 331 9.18 29.62 10.96
N ASP A 332 8.24 29.06 11.73
CA ASP A 332 8.21 29.37 13.18
C ASP A 332 8.97 28.39 14.09
N ALA A 333 9.28 27.16 13.64
CA ALA A 333 10.07 26.22 14.44
C ALA A 333 11.57 26.62 14.58
N ALA A 334 12.03 27.61 13.81
CA ALA A 334 13.37 28.17 13.91
C ALA A 334 13.47 29.38 14.86
N ILE A 335 12.35 29.86 15.43
CA ILE A 335 12.35 31.07 16.28
C ILE A 335 12.52 30.76 17.78
N THR A 336 12.51 29.47 18.18
CA THR A 336 12.81 29.09 19.57
C THR A 336 14.30 28.90 19.90
N ASP A 337 15.22 29.16 18.97
CA ASP A 337 16.64 29.37 19.31
C ASP A 337 17.10 30.75 18.81
N GLY A 338 17.52 31.58 19.76
CA GLY A 338 17.63 33.02 19.60
C GLY A 338 18.68 33.53 18.61
N ASN A 339 18.42 34.75 18.13
CA ASN A 339 19.26 35.70 17.40
C ASN A 339 19.46 35.45 15.90
N LEU A 340 18.74 36.21 15.05
CA LEU A 340 19.25 37.42 14.40
C LEU A 340 18.20 38.11 13.51
N SER A 341 18.47 39.39 13.27
CA SER A 341 17.73 40.47 12.62
C SER A 341 16.80 40.16 11.44
N ALA A 342 15.67 40.88 11.49
CA ALA A 342 14.71 41.11 10.43
C ALA A 342 15.34 41.64 9.13
N GLU A 343 14.95 41.04 8.00
CA GLU A 343 14.72 41.76 6.75
C GLU A 343 13.41 41.29 6.13
N SER A 344 12.53 42.25 5.92
CA SER A 344 11.20 42.10 5.36
C SER A 344 11.28 42.14 3.83
N HIS A 345 10.72 41.14 3.15
CA HIS A 345 10.38 41.23 1.74
C HIS A 345 8.97 40.70 1.47
N SER A 346 8.24 41.50 0.71
CA SER A 346 6.82 41.46 0.40
C SER A 346 6.32 40.14 -0.19
N ALA A 347 5.14 39.71 0.27
CA ALA A 347 4.36 38.64 -0.31
C ALA A 347 3.87 39.01 -1.71
N GLU A 348 4.42 38.36 -2.74
CA GLU A 348 3.79 38.24 -4.05
C GLU A 348 3.00 36.92 -4.10
N ASN A 349 1.70 37.04 -4.39
CA ASN A 349 0.82 35.94 -4.77
C ASN A 349 1.45 35.13 -5.91
N LYS A 350 1.91 33.91 -5.62
CA LYS A 350 2.25 32.92 -6.64
C LYS A 350 1.17 31.86 -6.72
N GLU A 351 0.37 32.02 -7.77
CA GLU A 351 -0.45 30.99 -8.40
C GLU A 351 0.37 29.70 -8.60
N PHE A 352 -0.08 28.59 -8.00
CA PHE A 352 0.61 27.30 -8.09
C PHE A 352 0.43 26.69 -9.48
N ARG A 353 1.50 26.69 -10.28
CA ARG A 353 1.65 25.82 -11.45
C ARG A 353 2.43 24.57 -11.04
N ILE A 354 1.83 23.40 -11.26
CA ILE A 354 2.49 22.09 -11.20
C ILE A 354 3.69 22.12 -12.15
N LYS A 355 4.91 21.92 -11.61
CA LYS A 355 6.12 21.72 -12.41
C LYS A 355 6.41 20.23 -12.50
N VAL A 356 6.34 19.69 -13.71
CA VAL A 356 6.80 18.34 -14.06
C VAL A 356 8.34 18.38 -14.14
N TYR A 357 9.02 17.60 -13.29
CA TYR A 357 10.48 17.45 -13.35
C TYR A 357 10.85 16.29 -14.28
N HIS A 358 11.71 16.57 -15.25
CA HIS A 358 12.38 15.55 -16.08
C HIS A 358 13.62 15.02 -15.35
N GLY A 359 13.79 13.70 -15.39
CA GLY A 359 14.76 12.95 -14.59
C GLY A 359 16.25 13.19 -14.90
N GLY A 360 17.07 12.83 -13.92
CA GLY A 360 18.52 12.69 -14.01
C GLY A 360 18.96 11.36 -13.39
N LYS A 361 19.77 10.61 -14.14
CA LYS A 361 20.46 9.37 -13.72
C LYS A 361 21.58 9.67 -12.73
N ASP A 362 21.81 8.80 -11.74
CA ASP A 362 23.09 8.09 -11.52
C ASP A 362 23.17 7.35 -10.16
N ASN A 363 23.49 6.04 -10.24
CA ASN A 363 24.34 5.17 -9.40
C ASN A 363 24.19 5.04 -7.86
N MET A 364 24.06 3.80 -7.36
CA MET A 364 25.19 2.96 -6.90
C MET A 364 24.74 1.61 -6.28
N THR A 365 25.10 0.50 -6.94
CA THR A 365 25.18 -0.85 -6.35
C THR A 365 26.63 -1.12 -5.92
N GLY A 366 26.86 -1.44 -4.65
CA GLY A 366 28.15 -1.91 -4.15
C GLY A 366 28.13 -3.41 -3.88
N LEU A 367 28.71 -4.20 -4.79
CA LEU A 367 29.13 -5.59 -4.55
C LEU A 367 30.57 -5.56 -4.04
N VAL A 368 30.87 -6.28 -2.95
CA VAL A 368 32.24 -6.57 -2.53
C VAL A 368 32.47 -8.07 -2.64
N GLU A 369 33.22 -8.47 -3.67
CA GLU A 369 33.95 -9.74 -3.69
C GLU A 369 35.32 -9.53 -3.04
N SER A 370 35.68 -10.40 -2.09
CA SER A 370 37.08 -10.61 -1.73
C SER A 370 37.38 -12.10 -1.72
N GLY A 371 38.43 -12.48 -2.46
CA GLY A 371 38.72 -13.86 -2.80
C GLY A 371 39.12 -14.77 -1.64
N GLY A 372 38.93 -16.07 -1.88
CA GLY A 372 39.69 -17.13 -1.20
C GLY A 372 39.07 -17.72 0.06
N GLY A 373 37.77 -18.02 0.05
CA GLY A 373 37.13 -18.84 1.08
C GLY A 373 35.62 -18.88 0.87
N LYS A 374 35.05 -20.05 0.56
CA LYS A 374 33.59 -20.20 0.39
C LYS A 374 32.90 -20.05 1.75
N GLY A 375 32.29 -18.90 1.98
CA GLY A 375 31.35 -18.64 3.06
C GLY A 375 30.51 -17.43 2.69
N MET A 376 29.26 -17.65 2.26
CA MET A 376 28.31 -16.58 1.95
C MET A 376 27.49 -16.32 3.21
N VAL A 377 27.82 -15.26 3.96
CA VAL A 377 26.95 -14.76 5.04
C VAL A 377 26.15 -13.59 4.46
N ILE A 378 24.89 -13.87 4.14
CA ILE A 378 23.92 -12.83 3.74
C ILE A 378 23.55 -12.06 5.01
N VAL A 379 24.12 -10.87 5.20
CA VAL A 379 23.67 -9.91 6.21
C VAL A 379 22.60 -9.05 5.58
N VAL A 380 21.34 -9.50 5.66
CA VAL A 380 20.17 -8.63 5.42
C VAL A 380 19.65 -8.25 6.80
N SER A 381 19.74 -6.96 7.15
CA SER A 381 19.35 -6.43 8.45
C SER A 381 17.84 -6.42 8.69
N GLU A 382 17.06 -6.51 7.61
CA GLU A 382 15.61 -6.68 7.68
C GLU A 382 15.30 -8.12 8.12
N TYR A 383 14.38 -8.25 9.08
CA TYR A 383 13.88 -9.51 9.67
C TYR A 383 14.83 -10.27 10.61
N SER A 384 15.96 -9.69 11.04
CA SER A 384 16.89 -10.39 11.96
C SER A 384 16.21 -10.77 13.28
N ASP A 385 16.31 -12.03 13.68
CA ASP A 385 15.67 -12.59 14.87
C ASP A 385 16.64 -12.81 16.06
N PHE A 386 17.94 -12.51 15.88
CA PHE A 386 18.92 -12.40 16.96
C PHE A 386 20.13 -11.52 16.59
N THR A 387 20.87 -11.08 17.60
CA THR A 387 22.10 -10.27 17.45
C THR A 387 23.31 -11.01 18.00
N LEU A 388 24.41 -11.03 17.24
CA LEU A 388 25.72 -11.46 17.71
C LEU A 388 26.58 -10.22 17.96
N ARG A 389 27.04 -10.05 19.20
CA ARG A 389 27.94 -8.97 19.60
C ARG A 389 29.36 -9.50 19.72
N CYS A 390 30.28 -8.95 18.94
CA CYS A 390 31.70 -9.26 19.02
C CYS A 390 32.45 -7.96 19.32
N LYS A 391 32.94 -7.80 20.55
CA LYS A 391 33.57 -6.56 21.03
C LYS A 391 32.62 -5.37 20.86
N ASP A 392 33.04 -4.35 20.11
CA ASP A 392 32.33 -3.11 19.82
C ASP A 392 31.46 -3.19 18.56
N ARG A 393 31.33 -4.37 17.92
CA ARG A 393 30.48 -4.57 16.74
C ARG A 393 29.30 -5.49 17.01
N GLU A 394 28.20 -5.19 16.34
CA GLU A 394 26.98 -5.99 16.35
C GLU A 394 26.65 -6.49 14.95
N PHE A 395 26.25 -7.75 14.89
CA PHE A 395 25.82 -8.44 13.67
C PHE A 395 24.39 -8.90 13.86
N LYS A 396 23.47 -8.34 13.07
CA LYS A 396 22.06 -8.75 13.01
C LYS A 396 21.95 -9.98 12.12
N LEU A 397 21.44 -11.08 12.67
CA LEU A 397 21.47 -12.41 12.04
C LEU A 397 20.11 -13.10 12.16
N HIS A 398 19.96 -14.20 11.43
CA HIS A 398 18.75 -15.02 11.39
C HIS A 398 19.02 -16.42 11.96
N GLN A 399 18.26 -16.87 12.95
CA GLN A 399 18.39 -18.17 13.60
C GLN A 399 18.24 -19.28 12.57
N MET A 400 17.31 -19.12 11.62
CA MET A 400 17.08 -20.07 10.53
C MET A 400 18.31 -20.26 9.63
N ILE A 401 19.17 -19.25 9.50
CA ILE A 401 20.40 -19.32 8.69
C ILE A 401 21.57 -19.86 9.51
N VAL A 402 21.72 -19.38 10.76
CA VAL A 402 22.91 -19.62 11.58
C VAL A 402 22.83 -20.91 12.38
N CYS A 403 21.68 -21.23 12.98
CA CYS A 403 21.53 -22.39 13.86
C CYS A 403 21.78 -23.74 13.16
N PRO A 404 21.40 -23.95 11.88
CA PRO A 404 21.72 -25.20 11.18
C PRO A 404 23.22 -25.41 10.96
N GLN A 405 24.00 -24.33 10.88
CA GLN A 405 25.44 -24.38 10.58
C GLN A 405 26.30 -24.39 11.85
N LEU A 406 25.79 -23.83 12.95
CA LEU A 406 26.53 -23.66 14.20
C LEU A 406 25.72 -24.25 15.38
N PRO A 407 25.91 -25.56 15.68
CA PRO A 407 25.21 -26.24 16.76
C PRO A 407 25.35 -25.54 18.12
N VAL A 408 26.49 -24.87 18.36
CA VAL A 408 26.73 -24.11 19.59
C VAL A 408 25.80 -22.89 19.72
N ILE A 409 25.52 -22.20 18.61
CA ILE A 409 24.59 -21.07 18.58
C ILE A 409 23.15 -21.57 18.68
N SER A 410 22.83 -22.68 18.02
CA SER A 410 21.52 -23.33 18.16
C SER A 410 21.22 -23.70 19.61
N ALA A 411 22.18 -24.31 20.32
CA ALA A 411 22.04 -24.65 21.72
C ALA A 411 21.88 -23.41 22.63
N ALA A 412 22.55 -22.31 22.31
CA ALA A 412 22.43 -21.05 23.06
C ALA A 412 21.05 -20.39 22.87
N LEU A 413 20.50 -20.42 21.65
CA LEU A 413 19.24 -19.73 21.31
C LEU A 413 17.98 -20.56 21.55
N ASN A 414 18.10 -21.89 21.60
CA ASN A 414 16.97 -22.82 21.82
C ASN A 414 17.01 -23.53 23.18
N GLY A 415 18.03 -23.28 24.00
CA GLY A 415 18.22 -23.92 25.31
C GLY A 415 17.51 -23.21 26.45
N SER A 416 18.05 -23.36 27.67
CA SER A 416 17.58 -22.66 28.87
C SER A 416 18.55 -21.56 29.31
N PHE A 417 19.29 -20.99 28.35
CA PHE A 417 20.30 -19.97 28.60
C PHE A 417 19.72 -18.57 28.51
N LYS A 418 20.46 -17.57 28.98
CA LYS A 418 20.04 -16.16 28.97
C LYS A 418 19.82 -15.67 27.53
N GLU A 419 20.63 -16.17 26.61
CA GLU A 419 20.65 -15.91 25.17
C GLU A 419 19.34 -16.31 24.49
N THR A 420 18.66 -17.33 25.01
CA THR A 420 17.35 -17.78 24.51
C THR A 420 16.29 -16.68 24.63
N THR A 421 16.29 -15.94 25.75
CA THR A 421 15.36 -14.83 26.00
C THR A 421 15.89 -13.50 25.47
N SER A 422 17.19 -13.21 25.64
CA SER A 422 17.76 -11.93 25.23
C SER A 422 17.91 -11.79 23.72
N LYS A 423 18.01 -12.91 23.00
CA LYS A 423 18.36 -12.97 21.57
C LYS A 423 19.67 -12.23 21.26
N ILE A 424 20.57 -12.12 22.24
CA ILE A 424 21.89 -11.51 22.09
C ILE A 424 22.95 -12.51 22.53
N ILE A 425 23.83 -12.90 21.62
CA ILE A 425 25.01 -13.73 21.90
C ILE A 425 26.24 -12.84 21.93
N THR A 426 27.03 -12.88 23.00
CA THR A 426 28.28 -12.11 23.09
C THR A 426 29.49 -13.03 22.96
N VAL A 427 30.38 -12.74 22.01
CA VAL A 427 31.63 -13.47 21.78
C VAL A 427 32.82 -12.51 21.80
N ASN A 428 33.59 -12.54 22.89
CA ASN A 428 34.71 -11.62 23.09
C ASN A 428 36.08 -12.21 22.69
N GLU A 429 36.14 -13.54 22.49
CA GLU A 429 37.39 -14.28 22.30
C GLU A 429 37.89 -14.23 20.86
N PHE A 430 37.03 -13.87 19.89
CA PHE A 430 37.37 -13.86 18.46
C PHE A 430 37.72 -12.45 17.97
N ASN A 431 38.50 -12.39 16.89
CA ASN A 431 38.72 -11.15 16.16
C ASN A 431 37.47 -10.85 15.31
N VAL A 432 37.04 -9.58 15.28
CA VAL A 432 35.89 -9.13 14.50
C VAL A 432 36.01 -9.53 13.01
N ARG A 433 37.22 -9.52 12.45
CA ARG A 433 37.49 -9.95 11.06
C ARG A 433 37.36 -11.45 10.80
N ILE A 434 37.34 -12.28 11.84
CA ILE A 434 37.14 -13.73 11.73
C ILE A 434 35.64 -14.05 11.86
N VAL A 435 34.89 -13.20 12.57
CA VAL A 435 33.44 -13.33 12.76
C VAL A 435 32.66 -12.79 11.56
N GLN A 436 33.18 -11.73 10.93
CA GLN A 436 32.70 -11.18 9.65
C GLN A 436 33.14 -12.06 8.50
#